data_AF-L1LE10-F1
#
_entry.id   AF-L1LE10-F1
#
_cell.length_a   1.000
_cell.length_b   1.000
_cell.length_c   1.000
_cell.angle_alpha   90.00
_cell.angle_beta   90.00
_cell.angle_gamma   90.00
#
_symmetry.space_group_name_H-M   'P 1'
#
loop_
_entity.id
_entity.type
_entity.pdbx_description
1 polymer ?
#
loop_
_entity_poly.entity_id
_entity_poly.type
_entity_poly.pdbx_seq_one_letter_code
_entity_poly.pdbx_strand_id
1 'polypeptide(L)'
;MFPLHVLIFVCAFGLCQCGDNLPSESGEGISLNSLPVGSGVDNSVKGEGLMFDILNPPSNVYNFHISYCGIEYDYYSARDGDHFLKVSENSQTLWKEQNGKICNKVRIYHTKEEPVMIVLTVDDQLSEYFEKVDGTWKSIAEDEHHNKLEGMKDSSNP
;
A
#
# COMPACT_ATOMS: atom_id res chain seq x y z
N MET A 1 -23.56 -14.30 30.70
CA MET A 1 -24.74 -14.19 29.83
C MET A 1 -24.67 -12.82 29.16
N PHE A 2 -24.22 -12.78 27.90
CA PHE A 2 -24.27 -11.62 26.98
C PHE A 2 -25.74 -11.34 26.57
N PRO A 3 -26.13 -10.19 25.92
CA PRO A 3 -25.37 -9.37 24.95
C PRO A 3 -25.47 -7.83 25.17
N LEU A 4 -24.50 -7.00 24.74
CA LEU A 4 -24.07 -6.59 23.39
C LEU A 4 -25.16 -5.82 22.59
N HIS A 5 -25.11 -4.48 22.66
CA HIS A 5 -25.59 -3.49 21.68
C HIS A 5 -24.58 -2.32 21.79
N VAL A 6 -23.54 -2.25 20.96
CA VAL A 6 -23.48 -1.52 19.68
C VAL A 6 -24.15 -0.14 19.75
N LEU A 7 -23.35 0.89 20.04
CA LEU A 7 -23.64 2.26 19.65
C LEU A 7 -22.38 2.89 19.05
N ILE A 8 -22.50 3.16 17.76
CA ILE A 8 -21.61 3.95 16.90
C ILE A 8 -21.65 5.42 17.37
N PHE A 9 -20.49 6.03 17.57
CA PHE A 9 -20.28 7.49 17.52
C PHE A 9 -18.90 7.71 16.87
N VAL A 10 -18.85 7.89 15.55
CA VAL A 10 -18.78 9.19 14.86
C VAL A 10 -17.46 9.91 15.16
N CYS A 11 -16.66 10.05 14.10
CA CYS A 11 -15.45 10.84 14.02
C CYS A 11 -15.61 12.23 14.66
N ALA A 12 -14.76 12.54 15.63
CA ALA A 12 -14.45 13.91 16.00
C ALA A 12 -13.04 14.22 15.51
N PHE A 13 -13.01 15.07 14.49
CA PHE A 13 -11.86 15.87 14.11
C PHE A 13 -11.23 16.54 15.33
N GLY A 14 -9.90 16.64 15.30
CA GLY A 14 -9.18 17.77 15.87
C GLY A 14 -8.91 17.69 17.36
N LEU A 15 -7.69 17.28 17.69
CA LEU A 15 -6.84 17.97 18.68
C LEU A 15 -5.37 17.64 18.38
N CYS A 16 -4.87 18.15 17.26
CA CYS A 16 -3.44 18.43 17.15
C CYS A 16 -3.30 19.91 17.49
N GLN A 17 -2.93 20.21 18.74
CA GLN A 17 -2.55 21.55 19.15
C GLN A 17 -1.19 21.87 18.52
N CYS A 18 -1.15 22.80 17.57
CA CYS A 18 0.04 23.58 17.31
C CYS A 18 -0.34 25.04 17.47
N GLY A 19 0.31 25.67 18.45
CA GLY A 19 0.00 27.00 18.94
C GLY A 19 0.26 28.10 17.93
N ASP A 20 -0.47 29.19 18.13
CA ASP A 20 -0.45 30.44 17.41
C ASP A 20 0.94 31.02 17.20
N ASN A 21 1.20 31.52 15.99
CA ASN A 21 1.93 32.78 15.77
C ASN A 21 1.60 33.29 14.36
N LEU A 22 0.59 34.16 14.28
CA LEU A 22 0.41 35.14 13.20
C LEU A 22 1.56 36.16 13.26
N PRO A 23 2.02 36.62 12.08
CA PRO A 23 2.07 38.06 11.88
C PRO A 23 1.28 38.47 10.62
N SER A 24 0.51 39.54 10.82
CA SER A 24 -0.24 40.30 9.83
C SER A 24 0.66 41.32 9.12
N GLU A 25 0.68 41.32 7.78
CA GLU A 25 0.95 42.48 6.90
C GLU A 25 0.21 42.18 5.57
N SER A 26 -0.93 42.80 5.22
CA SER A 26 -1.19 44.16 4.72
C SER A 26 -0.60 44.48 3.32
N GLY A 27 -1.50 44.66 2.34
CA GLY A 27 -1.24 45.29 1.01
C GLY A 27 -0.64 44.35 -0.03
N GLU A 28 -1.02 44.32 -1.31
CA GLU A 28 -1.78 45.23 -2.16
C GLU A 28 -2.50 44.41 -3.25
N GLY A 29 -3.60 44.96 -3.77
CA GLY A 29 -4.47 44.28 -4.74
C GLY A 29 -3.86 44.15 -6.13
N ILE A 30 -4.34 43.13 -6.87
CA ILE A 30 -4.17 43.08 -8.32
C ILE A 30 -5.51 42.71 -8.96
N SER A 31 -5.92 43.57 -9.88
CA SER A 31 -7.13 43.57 -10.70
C SER A 31 -7.37 42.26 -11.44
N LEU A 32 -8.53 41.63 -11.22
CA LEU A 32 -9.02 40.52 -12.04
C LEU A 32 -9.82 41.07 -13.21
N ASN A 33 -9.13 41.38 -14.32
CA ASN A 33 -9.76 41.46 -15.63
C ASN A 33 -8.82 40.86 -16.68
N SER A 34 -9.41 40.00 -17.52
CA SER A 34 -8.84 39.29 -18.68
C SER A 34 -8.00 38.03 -18.41
N LEU A 35 -8.70 36.91 -18.26
CA LEU A 35 -8.22 35.60 -18.72
C LEU A 35 -9.27 35.00 -19.65
N PRO A 36 -8.88 34.42 -20.80
CA PRO A 36 -9.79 33.91 -21.80
C PRO A 36 -10.55 32.69 -21.28
N VAL A 37 -11.81 32.58 -21.68
CA VAL A 37 -12.62 31.35 -21.60
C VAL A 37 -11.86 30.25 -22.35
N GLY A 38 -11.11 29.46 -21.60
CA GLY A 38 -10.46 28.23 -22.03
C GLY A 38 -11.21 27.08 -21.39
N SER A 39 -12.00 26.41 -22.22
CA SER A 39 -12.70 25.15 -21.97
C SER A 39 -11.85 24.15 -21.18
N GLY A 40 -12.46 23.56 -20.16
CA GLY A 40 -11.86 22.55 -19.32
C GLY A 40 -11.35 21.36 -20.12
N VAL A 41 -10.11 20.98 -19.82
CA VAL A 41 -9.63 19.60 -19.89
C VAL A 41 -8.92 19.35 -18.58
N ASP A 42 -9.66 18.82 -17.60
CA ASP A 42 -9.05 18.11 -16.48
C ASP A 42 -8.42 16.84 -17.06
N ASN A 43 -7.17 16.95 -17.49
CA ASN A 43 -6.33 15.78 -17.71
C ASN A 43 -5.85 15.33 -16.34
N SER A 44 -6.74 14.67 -15.59
CA SER A 44 -6.35 13.74 -14.55
C SER A 44 -5.40 12.76 -15.24
N VAL A 45 -4.09 12.92 -14.98
CA VAL A 45 -3.06 12.03 -15.50
C VAL A 45 -3.36 10.67 -14.89
N LYS A 46 -4.07 9.83 -15.65
CA LYS A 46 -4.33 8.45 -15.29
C LYS A 46 -2.97 7.75 -15.33
N GLY A 47 -2.42 7.39 -14.19
CA GLY A 47 -1.10 6.75 -14.17
C GLY A 47 -1.12 5.36 -14.78
N GLU A 48 0.09 4.85 -15.01
CA GLU A 48 0.32 3.67 -15.83
C GLU A 48 0.14 2.38 -15.02
N GLY A 49 -0.33 1.35 -15.71
CA GLY A 49 -0.47 0.01 -15.13
C GLY A 49 0.81 -0.81 -15.29
N LEU A 50 1.34 -1.30 -14.18
CA LEU A 50 2.65 -1.95 -14.09
C LEU A 50 2.52 -3.48 -13.94
N MET A 51 3.44 -4.21 -14.56
CA MET A 51 3.63 -5.65 -14.32
C MET A 51 4.70 -5.82 -13.25
N PHE A 52 4.36 -6.48 -12.14
CA PHE A 52 5.28 -6.74 -11.05
C PHE A 52 5.71 -8.21 -11.04
N ASP A 53 6.98 -8.48 -11.40
CA ASP A 53 7.60 -9.78 -11.14
C ASP A 53 8.39 -9.71 -9.84
N ILE A 54 8.13 -10.65 -8.93
CA ILE A 54 8.75 -10.71 -7.61
C ILE A 54 10.28 -10.84 -7.67
N LEU A 55 10.80 -11.57 -8.66
CA LEU A 55 12.24 -11.80 -8.83
C LEU A 55 12.91 -10.71 -9.68
N ASN A 56 12.12 -9.98 -10.46
CA ASN A 56 12.59 -8.86 -11.26
C ASN A 56 11.61 -7.69 -11.22
N PRO A 57 11.57 -6.94 -10.09
CA PRO A 57 10.63 -5.84 -9.91
C PRO A 57 10.84 -4.72 -10.94
N PRO A 58 9.77 -4.01 -11.33
CA PRO A 58 9.90 -2.85 -12.22
C PRO A 58 10.74 -1.75 -11.55
N SER A 59 11.54 -1.03 -12.34
CA SER A 59 12.46 0.00 -11.82
C SER A 59 11.77 1.31 -11.44
N ASN A 60 10.55 1.55 -11.94
CA ASN A 60 9.79 2.77 -11.73
C ASN A 60 8.88 2.73 -10.48
N VAL A 61 9.30 2.04 -9.42
CA VAL A 61 8.59 1.96 -8.14
C VAL A 61 9.44 2.50 -7.01
N TYR A 62 8.83 2.79 -5.86
CA TYR A 62 9.57 2.94 -4.61
C TYR A 62 9.87 1.56 -4.04
N ASN A 63 11.10 1.34 -3.57
CA ASN A 63 11.51 0.11 -2.91
C ASN A 63 12.29 0.43 -1.63
N PHE A 64 12.02 -0.33 -0.58
CA PHE A 64 12.72 -0.27 0.69
C PHE A 64 12.90 -1.69 1.23
N HIS A 65 14.12 -2.00 1.65
CA HIS A 65 14.39 -3.18 2.48
C HIS A 65 14.18 -2.80 3.95
N ILE A 66 13.37 -3.56 4.68
CA ILE A 66 13.00 -3.27 6.07
C ILE A 66 13.35 -4.48 6.94
N SER A 67 14.08 -4.21 8.02
CA SER A 67 14.32 -5.17 9.11
C SER A 67 13.71 -4.61 10.39
N TYR A 68 12.71 -5.29 10.93
CA TYR A 68 11.99 -4.85 12.14
C TYR A 68 11.53 -6.05 12.96
N CYS A 69 11.83 -6.03 14.27
CA CYS A 69 11.51 -7.13 15.20
C CYS A 69 11.97 -8.52 14.71
N GLY A 70 13.14 -8.58 14.07
CA GLY A 70 13.72 -9.82 13.54
C GLY A 70 13.06 -10.36 12.28
N ILE A 71 12.11 -9.62 11.70
CA ILE A 71 11.53 -9.90 10.38
C ILE A 71 12.21 -9.02 9.34
N GLU A 72 12.62 -9.63 8.23
CA GLU A 72 13.12 -8.95 7.05
C GLU A 72 12.10 -9.04 5.91
N TYR A 73 11.79 -7.89 5.30
CA TYR A 73 10.90 -7.82 4.17
C TYR A 73 11.25 -6.68 3.22
N ASP A 74 11.02 -6.91 1.93
CA ASP A 74 11.06 -5.86 0.93
C ASP A 74 9.68 -5.25 0.76
N TYR A 75 9.62 -3.92 0.73
CA TYR A 75 8.42 -3.14 0.51
C TYR A 75 8.52 -2.42 -0.83
N TYR A 76 7.49 -2.57 -1.66
CA TYR A 76 7.35 -1.89 -2.93
C TYR A 76 6.06 -1.08 -2.96
N SER A 77 6.13 0.13 -3.51
CA SER A 77 4.95 0.98 -3.76
C SER A 77 5.00 1.53 -5.17
N ALA A 78 3.88 1.47 -5.87
CA ALA A 78 3.69 2.22 -7.10
C ALA A 78 3.86 3.72 -6.83
N ARG A 79 4.26 4.48 -7.86
CA ARG A 79 4.33 5.95 -7.80
C ARG A 79 2.93 6.55 -7.84
N ASP A 80 2.82 7.82 -7.49
CA ASP A 80 1.55 8.53 -7.51
C ASP A 80 0.88 8.45 -8.88
N GLY A 81 -0.33 7.91 -8.93
CA GLY A 81 -1.11 7.67 -10.14
C GLY A 81 -0.91 6.28 -10.76
N ASP A 82 0.25 5.65 -10.56
CA ASP A 82 0.56 4.31 -11.07
C ASP A 82 -0.06 3.22 -10.18
N HIS A 83 -0.16 2.01 -10.72
CA HIS A 83 -0.65 0.84 -9.98
C HIS A 83 -0.11 -0.45 -10.60
N PHE A 84 -0.06 -1.52 -9.81
CA PHE A 84 0.22 -2.86 -10.30
C PHE A 84 -1.06 -3.46 -10.89
N LEU A 85 -0.99 -3.90 -12.14
CA LEU A 85 -2.06 -4.64 -12.83
C LEU A 85 -1.91 -6.16 -12.66
N LYS A 86 -0.71 -6.62 -12.34
CA LYS A 86 -0.39 -8.02 -12.17
C LYS A 86 0.80 -8.17 -11.23
N VAL A 87 0.72 -9.16 -10.35
CA VAL A 87 1.83 -9.62 -9.53
C VAL A 87 2.07 -11.10 -9.85
N SER A 88 3.31 -11.45 -10.19
CA SER A 88 3.72 -12.81 -10.55
C SER A 88 5.10 -13.15 -10.04
N GLU A 89 5.36 -14.46 -9.93
CA GLU A 89 6.71 -15.00 -9.82
C GLU A 89 6.94 -15.89 -11.04
N ASN A 90 7.85 -15.49 -11.93
CA ASN A 90 8.07 -16.18 -13.21
C ASN A 90 6.75 -16.29 -14.02
N SER A 91 6.33 -17.52 -14.33
CA SER A 91 5.09 -17.81 -15.06
C SER A 91 3.86 -17.93 -14.15
N GLN A 92 4.03 -18.04 -12.83
CA GLN A 92 2.91 -18.15 -11.88
C GLN A 92 2.34 -16.76 -11.60
N THR A 93 1.05 -16.57 -11.90
CA THR A 93 0.33 -15.35 -11.55
C THR A 93 -0.23 -15.50 -10.14
N LEU A 94 0.17 -14.63 -9.22
CA LEU A 94 -0.37 -14.60 -7.85
C LEU A 94 -1.63 -13.74 -7.82
N TRP A 95 -1.57 -12.59 -8.48
CA TRP A 95 -2.66 -11.64 -8.52
C TRP A 95 -2.74 -10.92 -9.86
N LYS A 96 -3.95 -10.56 -10.26
CA LYS A 96 -4.22 -9.74 -11.45
C LYS A 96 -5.42 -8.85 -11.18
N GLU A 97 -5.37 -7.62 -11.70
CA GLU A 97 -6.48 -6.68 -11.69
C GLU A 97 -7.76 -7.36 -12.19
N GLN A 98 -8.82 -7.22 -11.40
CA GLN A 98 -10.17 -7.64 -11.72
C GLN A 98 -11.15 -6.62 -11.14
N ASN A 99 -12.17 -6.29 -11.92
CA ASN A 99 -13.27 -5.41 -11.51
C ASN A 99 -12.81 -4.00 -11.06
N GLY A 100 -11.70 -3.49 -11.60
CA GLY A 100 -11.19 -2.16 -11.28
C GLY A 100 -10.44 -2.09 -9.94
N LYS A 101 -10.21 -3.22 -9.27
CA LYS A 101 -9.39 -3.28 -8.06
C LYS A 101 -7.92 -3.12 -8.40
N ILE A 102 -7.24 -2.17 -7.77
CA ILE A 102 -5.84 -1.88 -8.08
C ILE A 102 -4.93 -2.29 -6.92
N CYS A 103 -3.76 -2.83 -7.24
CA CYS A 103 -2.74 -3.10 -6.24
C CYS A 103 -1.73 -1.95 -6.24
N ASN A 104 -1.48 -1.32 -5.10
CA ASN A 104 -0.54 -0.20 -5.00
C ASN A 104 0.72 -0.56 -4.22
N LYS A 105 0.69 -1.60 -3.39
CA LYS A 105 1.80 -2.00 -2.51
C LYS A 105 2.01 -3.50 -2.51
N VAL A 106 3.27 -3.91 -2.50
CA VAL A 106 3.71 -5.31 -2.38
C VAL A 106 4.69 -5.39 -1.22
N ARG A 107 4.43 -6.28 -0.26
CA ARG A 107 5.40 -6.68 0.77
C ARG A 107 5.83 -8.10 0.53
N ILE A 108 7.13 -8.36 0.57
CA ILE A 108 7.70 -9.68 0.36
C ILE A 108 8.52 -10.01 1.61
N TYR A 109 8.06 -11.00 2.37
CA TYR A 109 8.75 -11.49 3.56
C TYR A 109 9.73 -12.58 3.17
N HIS A 110 10.92 -12.50 3.71
CA HIS A 110 12.01 -13.42 3.40
C HIS A 110 12.34 -14.28 4.62
N THR A 111 12.71 -15.53 4.36
CA THR A 111 13.67 -16.23 5.21
C THR A 111 15.07 -15.88 4.75
N LYS A 112 16.11 -16.42 5.41
CA LYS A 112 17.50 -16.21 5.00
C LYS A 112 17.80 -16.67 3.56
N GLU A 113 16.97 -17.55 3.00
CA GLU A 113 17.25 -18.22 1.73
C GLU A 113 16.29 -17.80 0.61
N GLU A 114 15.01 -17.57 0.92
CA GLU A 114 14.01 -17.28 -0.11
C GLU A 114 12.78 -16.47 0.38
N PRO A 115 12.04 -15.82 -0.55
CA PRO A 115 10.71 -15.29 -0.27
C PRO A 115 9.75 -16.38 0.18
N VAL A 116 9.02 -16.14 1.27
CA VAL A 116 8.11 -17.13 1.88
C VAL A 116 6.68 -16.63 2.04
N MET A 117 6.46 -15.32 2.19
CA MET A 117 5.12 -14.75 2.28
C MET A 117 5.03 -13.43 1.53
N ILE A 118 3.86 -13.13 0.99
CA ILE A 118 3.58 -11.90 0.28
C ILE A 118 2.26 -11.29 0.76
N VAL A 119 2.26 -9.98 0.90
CA VAL A 119 1.06 -9.18 1.14
C VAL A 119 0.90 -8.16 0.04
N LEU A 120 -0.24 -8.21 -0.64
CA LEU A 120 -0.63 -7.23 -1.63
C LEU A 120 -1.68 -6.32 -1.02
N THR A 121 -1.47 -5.01 -1.04
CA THR A 121 -2.54 -4.06 -0.70
C THR A 121 -3.32 -3.76 -1.98
N VAL A 122 -4.55 -4.30 -2.02
CA VAL A 122 -5.47 -4.25 -3.15
C VAL A 122 -6.63 -3.36 -2.74
N ASP A 123 -6.72 -2.17 -3.30
CA ASP A 123 -7.52 -1.06 -2.78
C ASP A 123 -7.07 -0.66 -1.35
N ASP A 124 -7.21 0.60 -0.95
CA ASP A 124 -6.54 1.16 0.25
C ASP A 124 -6.84 0.45 1.60
N GLN A 125 -7.77 -0.51 1.62
CA GLN A 125 -8.21 -1.23 2.83
C GLN A 125 -8.24 -2.75 2.70
N LEU A 126 -8.13 -3.31 1.50
CA LEU A 126 -8.16 -4.76 1.32
C LEU A 126 -6.75 -5.27 1.04
N SER A 127 -6.43 -6.44 1.58
CA SER A 127 -5.14 -7.08 1.32
C SER A 127 -5.34 -8.53 0.94
N GLU A 128 -4.49 -9.01 0.05
CA GLU A 128 -4.40 -10.41 -0.33
C GLU A 128 -3.08 -10.98 0.17
N TYR A 129 -3.16 -12.19 0.72
CA TYR A 129 -2.07 -12.83 1.44
C TYR A 129 -1.69 -14.12 0.73
N PHE A 130 -0.40 -14.35 0.56
CA PHE A 130 0.12 -15.54 -0.08
C PHE A 130 1.28 -16.12 0.72
N GLU A 131 1.38 -17.44 0.75
CA GLU A 131 2.52 -18.19 1.28
C GLU A 131 3.09 -19.08 0.19
N LYS A 132 4.42 -19.23 0.18
CA LYS A 132 5.12 -20.19 -0.65
C LYS A 132 5.27 -21.51 0.09
N VAL A 133 4.63 -22.57 -0.43
CA VAL A 133 4.72 -23.93 0.12
C VAL A 133 5.18 -24.86 -1.00
N ASP A 134 6.26 -25.60 -0.77
CA ASP A 134 6.87 -26.51 -1.74
C ASP A 134 7.14 -25.83 -3.10
N GLY A 135 7.65 -24.60 -3.06
CA GLY A 135 7.96 -23.79 -4.24
C GLY A 135 6.75 -23.21 -4.97
N THR A 136 5.53 -23.38 -4.45
CA THR A 136 4.29 -22.89 -5.08
C THR A 136 3.58 -21.89 -4.18
N TRP A 137 3.17 -20.76 -4.75
CA TRP A 137 2.35 -19.78 -4.02
C TRP A 137 0.91 -20.26 -3.82
N LYS A 138 0.41 -20.10 -2.60
CA LYS A 138 -0.98 -20.36 -2.21
C LYS A 138 -1.55 -19.14 -1.52
N SER A 139 -2.80 -18.80 -1.84
CA SER A 139 -3.51 -17.76 -1.09
C SER A 139 -3.87 -18.31 0.29
N ILE A 140 -3.68 -17.48 1.31
CA ILE A 140 -3.99 -17.77 2.71
C ILE A 140 -4.89 -16.67 3.28
N ALA A 141 -5.54 -16.95 4.40
CA ALA A 141 -6.33 -15.95 5.11
C ALA A 141 -5.43 -14.99 5.91
N GLU A 142 -5.98 -13.81 6.26
CA GLU A 142 -5.26 -12.79 7.02
C GLU A 142 -4.78 -13.30 8.39
N ASP A 143 -5.63 -14.07 9.09
CA ASP A 143 -5.32 -14.66 10.39
C ASP A 143 -4.20 -15.71 10.29
N GLU A 144 -4.23 -16.53 9.24
CA GLU A 144 -3.15 -17.46 8.94
C GLU A 144 -1.82 -16.74 8.67
N HIS A 145 -1.85 -15.66 7.88
CA HIS A 145 -0.67 -14.82 7.65
C HIS A 145 -0.15 -14.21 8.96
N HIS A 146 -1.03 -13.66 9.79
CA HIS A 146 -0.64 -13.07 11.07
C HIS A 146 0.04 -14.12 11.97
N ASN A 147 -0.55 -15.31 12.11
CA ASN A 147 0.01 -16.39 12.92
C ASN A 147 1.40 -16.82 12.43
N LYS A 148 1.59 -16.93 11.11
CA LYS A 148 2.89 -17.28 10.51
C LYS A 148 3.93 -16.17 10.73
N LEU A 149 3.53 -14.91 10.60
CA LEU A 149 4.42 -13.76 10.83
C LEU A 149 4.91 -13.68 12.28
N GLU A 150 4.05 -13.98 13.27
CA GLU A 150 4.50 -14.08 14.67
C GLU A 150 5.51 -15.23 14.85
N GLY A 151 5.27 -16.39 14.24
CA GLY A 151 6.22 -17.50 14.27
C GLY A 151 7.60 -17.17 13.69
N MET A 152 7.68 -16.25 12.71
CA MET A 152 8.95 -15.78 12.17
C MET A 152 9.73 -14.95 13.19
N LYS A 153 9.06 -14.11 14.00
CA LYS A 153 9.71 -13.31 15.05
C LYS A 153 10.36 -14.20 16.11
N ASP A 154 9.65 -15.23 16.56
CA ASP A 154 10.14 -16.13 17.59
C ASP A 154 11.39 -16.91 17.16
N SER A 155 11.48 -17.29 15.88
CA SER A 155 12.65 -17.99 15.32
C SER A 155 13.89 -17.10 15.16
N SER A 156 13.71 -15.78 15.20
CA SER A 156 14.78 -14.80 14.99
C SER A 156 15.46 -14.35 16.30
N ASN A 157 14.95 -14.77 17.47
CA ASN A 157 15.51 -14.47 18.77
C ASN A 157 16.34 -15.66 19.31
N PRO A 158 17.68 -15.62 19.23
CA PRO A 158 18.56 -16.71 19.68
C PRO A 158 18.60 -16.92 21.19
#